data_AF-A0AAU0F8C6-F1
#
_entry.id   AF-A0AAU0F8C6-F1
#
_cell.length_a   1.000
_cell.length_b   1.000
_cell.length_c   1.000
_cell.angle_alpha   90.00
_cell.angle_beta   90.00
_cell.angle_gamma   90.00
#
_symmetry.space_group_name_H-M   'P 1'
#
loop_
_entity.id
_entity.type
_entity.pdbx_description
1 polymer ?
#
loop_
_entity_poly.entity_id
_entity_poly.type
_entity_poly.pdbx_seq_one_letter_code
_entity_poly.pdbx_strand_id
1 'polypeptide(L)' 'MVTFLAPAAYSNILISTPNLSKSTTYSVYKGGSVSNGESFNGLYTSGTYNGGTLSKTFTTGSSSYTQSTN' A
#
# COMPACT_ATOMS: atom_id res chain seq x y z
N MET A 1 3.57 -5.57 -6.97
CA MET A 1 3.55 -4.39 -6.10
C MET A 1 2.21 -3.68 -6.30
N VAL A 2 1.60 -3.14 -5.25
CA VAL A 2 0.40 -2.28 -5.35
C VAL A 2 0.81 -0.92 -4.81
N THR A 3 0.75 0.11 -5.66
CA THR A 3 1.09 1.50 -5.28
C THR A 3 -0.06 2.40 -5.69
N PHE A 4 -0.51 3.23 -4.76
CA PHE A 4 -1.65 4.13 -4.94
C PHE A 4 -1.27 5.55 -4.54
N LEU A 5 -1.47 6.50 -5.45
CA LEU A 5 -1.38 7.93 -5.18
C LEU A 5 -2.76 8.43 -4.76
N ALA A 6 -2.90 8.73 -3.46
CA ALA A 6 -4.13 9.30 -2.94
C ALA A 6 -4.32 10.73 -3.47
N PRO A 7 -5.42 11.04 -4.20
CA PRO A 7 -5.68 12.40 -4.70
C PRO A 7 -6.06 13.40 -3.59
N ALA A 8 -6.35 12.91 -2.39
CA ALA A 8 -6.66 13.70 -1.21
C ALA A 8 -6.21 12.98 0.06
N ALA A 9 -6.25 13.68 1.20
CA ALA A 9 -6.00 13.07 2.49
C ALA A 9 -7.18 12.16 2.89
N TYR A 10 -6.92 10.86 3.02
CA TYR A 10 -7.88 9.89 3.51
C TYR A 10 -7.49 9.38 4.90
N SER A 11 -8.47 9.22 5.77
CA SER A 11 -8.26 8.57 7.08
C SER A 11 -8.06 7.07 6.95
N ASN A 12 -8.65 6.44 5.93
CA ASN A 12 -8.63 4.98 5.75
C ASN A 12 -8.47 4.62 4.27
N ILE A 13 -7.76 3.53 3.99
CA ILE A 13 -7.63 2.92 2.66
C ILE A 13 -7.90 1.42 2.80
N LEU A 14 -8.81 0.89 1.99
CA LEU A 14 -9.09 -0.55 1.89
C LEU A 14 -8.42 -1.12 0.64
N ILE A 15 -7.59 -2.15 0.81
CA ILE A 15 -6.92 -2.84 -0.29
C ILE A 15 -7.42 -4.28 -0.33
N SER A 16 -8.06 -4.66 -1.43
CA SER A 16 -8.46 -6.03 -1.73
C SER A 16 -7.87 -6.41 -3.08
N THR A 17 -6.96 -7.37 -3.11
CA THR A 17 -6.26 -7.79 -4.33
C THR A 17 -5.94 -9.28 -4.28
N PRO A 18 -6.04 -9.99 -5.42
CA PRO A 18 -5.65 -11.40 -5.50
C PRO A 18 -4.12 -11.61 -5.34
N ASN A 19 -3.32 -10.54 -5.42
CA ASN A 19 -1.86 -10.61 -5.34
C ASN A 19 -1.32 -10.74 -3.91
N LEU A 20 -2.20 -10.74 -2.89
CA LEU A 20 -1.83 -11.02 -1.51
C LEU A 20 -1.92 -12.53 -1.25
N SER A 21 -0.78 -13.18 -1.14
CA SER A 21 -0.65 -14.58 -0.76
C SER A 21 -0.95 -14.77 0.72
N LYS A 22 -1.48 -15.93 1.11
CA LYS A 22 -1.75 -16.31 2.50
C LYS A 22 -0.44 -16.44 3.31
N SER A 23 -0.51 -16.20 4.62
CA SER A 23 0.60 -16.37 5.57
C SER A 23 1.89 -15.67 5.16
N THR A 24 1.77 -14.53 4.47
CA THR A 24 2.89 -13.78 3.91
C THR A 24 2.95 -12.41 4.57
N THR A 25 4.15 -11.99 4.98
CA THR A 25 4.38 -10.66 5.55
C THR A 25 4.60 -9.64 4.45
N TYR A 26 3.82 -8.56 4.49
CA TYR A 26 3.91 -7.43 3.58
C TYR A 26 4.28 -6.16 4.34
N SER A 27 5.02 -5.30 3.66
CA SER A 27 5.41 -3.97 4.15
C SER A 27 4.59 -2.90 3.46
N VAL A 28 4.01 -2.00 4.27
CA VAL A 28 3.27 -0.82 3.82
C VAL A 28 4.20 0.38 3.95
N TYR A 29 4.50 1.01 2.81
CA TYR A 29 5.26 2.25 2.74
C TYR A 29 4.33 3.42 2.48
N LYS A 30 4.66 4.59 3.05
CA LYS A 30 3.94 5.86 2.82
C LYS A 30 4.92 6.92 2.27
N GLY A 31 4.36 7.86 1.49
CA GLY A 31 5.14 8.85 0.76
C GLY A 31 5.86 8.25 -0.45
N GLY A 32 7.00 8.82 -0.82
CA GLY A 32 7.77 8.42 -1.99
C GLY A 32 7.14 8.87 -3.31
N SER A 33 7.71 8.39 -4.41
CA SER A 33 7.26 8.68 -5.77
C SER A 33 7.39 7.46 -6.68
N VAL A 34 6.67 7.46 -7.81
CA VAL A 34 6.81 6.44 -8.86
C VAL A 34 7.44 7.08 -10.09
N SER A 35 8.47 6.44 -10.62
CA SER A 35 9.09 6.82 -11.90
C SER A 35 8.72 5.81 -12.99
N ASN A 36 8.58 6.32 -14.23
CA ASN A 36 8.29 5.52 -15.43
C ASN A 36 7.09 4.57 -15.27
N GLY A 37 6.04 5.02 -14.56
CA GLY A 37 4.87 4.21 -14.24
C GLY A 37 3.60 4.77 -14.88
N GLU A 38 2.75 3.86 -15.32
CA GLU A 38 1.40 4.18 -15.78
C GLU A 38 0.44 4.22 -14.58
N SER A 39 -0.37 5.26 -14.49
CA SER A 39 -1.38 5.41 -13.44
C SER A 39 -2.78 5.38 -14.02
N PHE A 40 -3.67 4.61 -13.40
CA PHE A 40 -5.11 4.64 -13.67
C PHE A 40 -5.84 5.09 -12.40
N ASN A 41 -6.36 6.31 -12.38
CA ASN A 41 -7.04 6.92 -11.23
C ASN A 41 -6.19 6.85 -9.93
N GLY A 42 -4.88 7.11 -10.04
CA GLY A 42 -3.94 7.06 -8.92
C GLY A 42 -3.38 5.67 -8.61
N LEU A 43 -3.97 4.59 -9.13
CA LEU A 43 -3.39 3.24 -9.02
C LEU A 43 -2.30 3.05 -10.07
N TYR A 44 -1.06 2.81 -9.64
CA TYR A 44 0.04 2.50 -10.55
C TYR A 44 0.02 1.02 -10.95
N THR A 45 0.04 0.76 -12.26
CA THR A 45 0.08 -0.59 -12.84
C THR A 45 1.49 -0.99 -13.29
N SER A 46 2.41 -0.04 -13.37
CA SER A 46 3.83 -0.24 -13.72
C SER A 46 4.73 0.81 -13.04
N GLY A 47 6.03 0.75 -13.32
CA GLY A 47 7.03 1.69 -12.82
C GLY A 47 7.76 1.25 -11.56
N THR A 48 8.65 2.11 -11.08
CA THR A 48 9.49 1.85 -9.91
C THR A 48 9.10 2.80 -8.78
N TYR A 49 8.76 2.23 -7.62
CA TYR A 49 8.50 3.00 -6.40
C TYR A 49 9.81 3.34 -5.68
N ASN A 50 10.01 4.61 -5.32
CA ASN A 50 11.25 5.12 -4.73
C ASN A 50 10.98 6.05 -3.54
N GLY A 51 11.89 6.06 -2.56
CA GLY A 51 11.92 7.07 -1.48
C GLY A 51 10.79 6.98 -0.44
N GLY A 52 10.04 5.88 -0.38
CA GLY A 52 9.02 5.64 0.63
C GLY A 52 9.57 5.37 2.02
N THR A 53 8.81 5.74 3.06
CA THR A 53 9.12 5.35 4.45
C THR A 53 8.26 4.17 4.89
N LEU A 54 8.87 3.16 5.51
CA LEU A 54 8.14 2.01 6.05
C LEU A 54 7.19 2.51 7.16
N SER A 55 5.90 2.32 6.96
CA SER A 55 4.90 2.67 7.97
C SER A 55 4.53 1.49 8.84
N LYS A 56 4.37 0.30 8.24
CA LYS A 56 3.85 -0.87 8.97
C LYS A 56 4.15 -2.16 8.23
N THR A 57 4.19 -3.26 8.95
CA THR A 57 4.13 -4.61 8.39
C THR A 57 2.88 -5.34 8.87
N PHE A 58 2.37 -6.24 8.05
CA PHE A 58 1.29 -7.14 8.42
C PHE A 58 1.48 -8.51 7.76
N THR A 59 0.98 -9.56 8.40
CA THR A 59 1.00 -10.93 7.84
C THR A 59 -0.40 -11.36 7.50
N THR A 60 -0.64 -11.68 6.23
CA THR A 60 -1.95 -12.12 5.73
C THR A 60 -2.40 -13.42 6.42
N GLY A 61 -3.69 -13.55 6.71
CA GLY A 61 -4.23 -14.69 7.44
C GLY A 61 -4.11 -14.59 8.97
N SER A 62 -3.44 -13.55 9.49
CA SER A 62 -3.60 -13.13 10.89
C SER A 62 -4.84 -12.24 10.95
N SER A 63 -5.82 -12.57 11.80
CA SER A 63 -7.06 -11.81 11.96
C SER A 63 -6.77 -10.35 12.36
N SER A 64 -7.26 -9.42 11.54
CA SER A 64 -7.60 -8.01 11.85
C SER A 64 -6.61 -7.22 12.73
N TYR A 65 -5.86 -6.29 12.12
CA TYR A 65 -5.16 -5.25 12.87
C TYR A 65 -5.94 -3.93 12.79
N THR A 66 -6.48 -3.46 13.90
CA THR A 66 -7.03 -2.10 14.06
C THR A 66 -6.07 -1.27 14.90
N GLN A 67 -5.50 -0.20 14.34
CA GLN A 67 -4.75 0.81 15.10
C GLN A 67 -5.75 1.84 15.63
N SER A 68 -5.93 1.95 16.95
CA SER A 68 -6.56 3.14 17.54
C SER A 68 -5.47 4.18 17.79
N THR A 69 -5.62 5.39 17.25
CA THR A 69 -4.85 6.55 17.69
C THR A 69 -5.45 7.09 18.98
N ASN A 70 -4.61 7.26 20.01
CA ASN A 70 -4.93 8.04 21.21
C ASN A 70 -4.97 9.54 20.89
#